data_AF-A0AAW1HT78-F1
#
_entry.id   AF-A0AAW1HT78-F1
#
_cell.length_a   1.000
_cell.length_b   1.000
_cell.length_c   1.000
_cell.angle_alpha   90.00
_cell.angle_beta   90.00
_cell.angle_gamma   90.00
#
_symmetry.space_group_name_H-M   'P 1'
#
loop_
_entity.id
_entity.type
_entity.pdbx_description
1 polymer ?
#
loop_
_entity_poly.entity_id
_entity_poly.type
_entity_poly.pdbx_seq_one_letter_code
_entity_poly.pdbx_strand_id
1 'polypeptide(L)'
;MEGKGRIVRITYNFANKHKQITFEFDNVSNAAIEEIKDKDLSITIKQLRQKRSLDANKYYWTLITKLADKMEVSNAYMHNIILRRYGQFEDIDGKLVYLVLPDGEKGEMKALEAETYHIKPTSQVKAGADGLMYRTYIMLRGSSTYDTKEMSRLISGLIEDCKEQGIDTMPPDEFKRMMDIYEQNHRKKVQSHEISVTG
;
A
#
# COMPACT_ATOMS: atom_id res chain seq x y z
N MET A 1 -5.01 30.69 12.04
CA MET A 1 -6.03 30.07 11.18
C MET A 1 -5.33 29.32 10.07
N GLU A 2 -5.60 28.02 9.92
CA GLU A 2 -5.11 27.22 8.79
C GLU A 2 -6.31 26.72 7.99
N GLY A 3 -6.29 26.89 6.67
CA GLY A 3 -7.40 26.53 5.80
C GLY A 3 -6.88 26.13 4.43
N LYS A 4 -7.46 25.08 3.86
CA LYS A 4 -7.23 24.71 2.47
C LYS A 4 -7.99 25.69 1.59
N GLY A 5 -7.28 26.33 0.67
CA GLY A 5 -7.86 27.29 -0.25
C GLY A 5 -7.06 27.43 -1.53
N ARG A 6 -7.61 28.19 -2.47
CA ARG A 6 -6.99 28.50 -3.77
C ARG A 6 -7.04 29.99 -4.05
N ILE A 7 -6.10 30.46 -4.87
CA ILE A 7 -6.12 31.83 -5.37
C ILE A 7 -7.16 31.93 -6.47
N VAL A 8 -8.12 32.85 -6.29
CA VAL A 8 -9.18 33.10 -7.28
C VAL A 8 -8.85 34.32 -8.12
N ARG A 9 -8.19 35.32 -7.52
CA ARG A 9 -7.84 36.56 -8.22
C ARG A 9 -6.54 37.14 -7.72
N ILE A 10 -5.77 37.69 -8.66
CA ILE A 10 -4.61 38.53 -8.38
C ILE A 10 -4.83 39.84 -9.11
N THR A 11 -4.80 40.94 -8.37
CA THR A 11 -4.91 42.29 -8.94
C THR A 11 -3.72 43.14 -8.53
N TYR A 12 -3.23 43.95 -9.47
CA TYR A 12 -2.12 44.86 -9.26
C TYR A 12 -2.62 46.29 -9.28
N ASN A 13 -2.35 47.05 -8.23
CA ASN A 13 -2.64 48.46 -8.20
C ASN A 13 -1.37 49.25 -8.55
N PHE A 14 -1.37 49.87 -9.73
CA PHE A 14 -0.23 50.60 -10.26
C PHE A 14 0.04 51.93 -9.52
N ALA A 15 -0.96 52.52 -8.88
CA ALA A 15 -0.83 53.81 -8.21
C ALA A 15 -0.10 53.71 -6.87
N ASN A 16 -0.33 52.64 -6.12
CA ASN A 16 0.30 52.41 -4.80
C ASN A 16 1.28 51.22 -4.79
N LYS A 17 1.49 50.56 -5.94
CA LYS A 17 2.33 49.36 -6.10
C LYS A 17 1.89 48.15 -5.25
N HIS A 18 0.68 48.16 -4.70
CA HIS A 18 0.19 47.07 -3.88
C HIS A 18 -0.38 45.94 -4.74
N LYS A 19 -0.20 44.70 -4.25
CA LYS A 19 -0.78 43.49 -4.83
C LYS A 19 -1.94 43.05 -3.95
N GLN A 20 -3.11 42.86 -4.54
CA GLN A 20 -4.26 42.28 -3.87
C GLN A 20 -4.46 40.86 -4.36
N ILE A 21 -4.41 39.90 -3.44
CA ILE A 21 -4.61 38.47 -3.71
C ILE A 21 -5.89 38.04 -3.00
N THR A 22 -6.83 37.47 -3.75
CA THR A 22 -8.09 36.95 -3.23
C THR A 22 -8.03 35.43 -3.14
N PHE A 23 -8.32 34.91 -1.96
CA PHE A 23 -8.37 33.47 -1.67
C PHE A 23 -9.82 33.03 -1.47
N GLU A 24 -10.12 31.82 -1.95
CA GLU A 24 -11.33 31.07 -1.61
C GLU A 24 -10.91 29.87 -0.76
N PHE A 25 -11.60 29.64 0.35
CA PHE A 25 -11.29 28.57 1.31
C PHE A 25 -12.46 27.59 1.42
N ASP A 26 -12.16 26.30 1.50
CA ASP A 26 -13.19 25.24 1.57
C ASP A 26 -13.81 25.14 2.98
N ASN A 27 -13.03 25.38 4.04
CA ASN A 27 -13.42 25.10 5.44
C ASN A 27 -12.80 26.10 6.42
N VAL A 28 -13.22 27.36 6.39
CA VAL A 28 -12.83 28.37 7.38
C VAL A 28 -14.07 28.82 8.13
N SER A 29 -14.01 28.87 9.47
CA SER A 29 -15.15 29.29 10.28
C SER A 29 -15.35 30.81 10.24
N ASN A 30 -16.61 31.26 10.22
CA ASN A 30 -16.95 32.68 10.25
C ASN A 30 -16.41 33.39 11.51
N ALA A 31 -16.35 32.69 12.64
CA ALA A 31 -15.78 33.22 13.87
C ALA A 31 -14.29 33.56 13.72
N ALA A 32 -13.51 32.69 13.07
CA ALA A 32 -12.09 32.93 12.83
C ALA A 32 -11.86 34.09 11.83
N ILE A 33 -12.80 34.31 10.90
CA ILE A 33 -12.76 35.44 9.96
C ILE A 33 -12.99 36.76 10.70
N GLU A 34 -13.98 36.81 11.59
CA GLU A 34 -14.31 38.04 12.32
C GLU A 34 -13.20 38.43 13.31
N GLU A 35 -12.46 37.46 13.88
CA GLU A 35 -11.32 37.73 14.77
C GLU A 35 -10.14 38.41 14.08
N ILE A 36 -9.97 38.24 12.77
CA ILE A 36 -8.82 38.78 12.01
C ILE A 36 -9.19 39.99 11.14
N LYS A 37 -10.48 40.31 11.05
CA LYS A 37 -11.01 41.42 10.27
C LYS A 37 -10.45 42.76 10.77
N ASP A 38 -10.08 43.63 9.82
CA ASP A 38 -9.54 44.97 10.06
C ASP A 38 -8.26 45.04 10.93
N LYS A 39 -7.48 43.97 10.97
CA LYS A 39 -6.18 43.90 11.68
C LYS A 39 -5.02 43.78 10.69
N ASP A 40 -3.84 44.25 11.10
CA ASP A 40 -2.60 43.96 10.39
C ASP A 40 -2.21 42.49 10.61
N LEU A 41 -2.05 41.75 9.51
CA LEU A 41 -1.80 40.30 9.54
C LEU A 41 -0.43 39.96 8.97
N SER A 42 0.29 39.09 9.66
CA SER A 42 1.42 38.36 9.08
C SER A 42 0.89 37.09 8.39
N ILE A 43 1.07 36.99 7.08
CA ILE A 43 0.49 35.92 6.26
C ILE A 43 1.60 35.02 5.71
N THR A 44 1.52 33.72 6.00
CA THR A 44 2.40 32.69 5.41
C THR A 44 1.59 31.79 4.48
N ILE A 45 1.98 31.71 3.21
CA ILE A 45 1.33 30.88 2.20
C ILE A 45 2.29 29.76 1.79
N LYS A 46 1.85 28.51 1.94
CA LYS A 46 2.61 27.33 1.49
C LYS A 46 1.83 26.64 0.38
N GLN A 47 2.51 26.31 -0.72
CA GLN A 47 1.91 25.49 -1.78
C GLN A 47 1.45 24.16 -1.16
N LEU A 48 0.15 23.87 -1.25
CA LEU A 48 -0.37 22.57 -0.84
C LEU A 48 0.12 21.52 -1.85
N ARG A 49 1.25 20.91 -1.54
CA ARG A 49 1.69 19.69 -2.22
C ARG A 49 0.90 18.54 -1.60
N GLN A 50 0.34 17.66 -2.42
CA GLN A 50 -0.07 16.36 -1.88
C GLN A 50 1.15 15.82 -1.12
N LYS A 51 1.00 15.45 0.17
CA LYS A 51 1.94 14.52 0.79
C LYS A 51 2.16 13.44 -0.28
N ARG A 52 3.40 13.20 -0.71
CA ARG A 52 3.70 12.14 -1.68
C ARG A 52 2.81 10.97 -1.29
N SER A 53 1.90 10.57 -2.18
CA SER A 53 0.94 9.52 -1.87
C SER A 53 1.72 8.39 -1.23
N LEU A 54 1.35 7.99 -0.01
CA LEU A 54 2.02 6.89 0.63
C LEU A 54 1.88 5.70 -0.33
N ASP A 55 3.00 5.21 -0.81
CA ASP A 55 3.00 4.14 -1.80
C ASP A 55 2.56 2.86 -1.05
N ALA A 56 1.48 2.21 -1.51
CA ALA A 56 0.92 1.04 -0.84
C ALA A 56 1.94 -0.09 -0.73
N ASN A 57 2.80 -0.27 -1.74
CA ASN A 57 3.88 -1.26 -1.71
C ASN A 57 4.96 -0.88 -0.71
N LYS A 58 5.33 0.41 -0.65
CA LYS A 58 6.26 0.90 0.36
C LYS A 58 5.71 0.70 1.78
N TYR A 59 4.43 1.00 2.00
CA TYR A 59 3.79 0.82 3.29
C TYR A 59 3.74 -0.66 3.68
N TYR A 60 3.39 -1.54 2.74
CA TYR A 60 3.44 -2.99 2.91
C TYR A 60 4.83 -3.46 3.39
N TRP A 61 5.89 -3.11 2.68
CA TRP A 61 7.26 -3.50 3.06
C TRP A 61 7.74 -2.87 4.38
N THR A 62 7.23 -1.67 4.71
CA THR A 62 7.50 -1.05 6.02
C THR A 62 6.89 -1.87 7.15
N LEU A 63 5.66 -2.36 6.99
CA LEU A 63 5.03 -3.23 7.98
C LEU A 63 5.69 -4.60 8.05
N ILE A 64 6.05 -5.20 6.91
CA ILE A 64 6.81 -6.45 6.86
C ILE A 64 8.09 -6.33 7.67
N THR A 65 8.87 -5.27 7.45
CA THR A 65 10.14 -5.05 8.17
C THR A 65 9.91 -4.96 9.67
N LYS A 66 8.95 -4.14 10.12
CA LYS A 66 8.63 -4.02 11.54
C LYS A 66 8.21 -5.35 12.18
N LEU A 67 7.39 -6.13 11.47
CA LEU A 67 6.90 -7.41 11.96
C LEU A 67 7.99 -8.48 11.95
N ALA A 68 8.84 -8.50 10.91
CA ALA A 68 9.99 -9.39 10.80
C ALA A 68 11.00 -9.13 11.93
N ASP A 69 11.34 -7.86 12.18
CA ASP A 69 12.22 -7.45 13.27
C ASP A 69 11.67 -7.89 14.63
N LYS A 70 10.36 -7.72 14.85
CA LYS A 70 9.68 -8.11 16.10
C LYS A 70 9.69 -9.63 16.32
N MET A 71 9.64 -10.41 15.23
CA MET A 71 9.60 -11.87 15.23
C MET A 71 10.98 -12.51 15.06
N GLU A 72 12.04 -11.70 14.92
CA GLU A 72 13.43 -12.14 14.70
C GLU A 72 13.59 -13.05 13.47
N VAL A 73 12.89 -12.73 12.37
CA VAL A 73 12.97 -13.46 11.10
C VAL A 73 13.33 -12.52 9.95
N SER A 74 13.66 -13.08 8.78
CA SER A 74 13.96 -12.28 7.60
C SER A 74 12.69 -11.64 7.01
N ASN A 75 12.87 -10.57 6.22
CA ASN A 75 11.77 -9.98 5.45
C ASN A 75 11.19 -10.95 4.43
N ALA A 76 12.02 -11.81 3.81
CA ALA A 76 11.56 -12.82 2.86
C ALA A 76 10.68 -13.85 3.54
N TYR A 77 11.10 -14.35 4.71
CA TYR A 77 10.32 -15.24 5.55
C TYR A 77 8.97 -14.63 5.90
N MET A 78 8.97 -13.41 6.45
CA MET A 78 7.74 -12.75 6.86
C MET A 78 6.82 -12.47 5.67
N HIS A 79 7.37 -12.04 4.53
CA HIS A 79 6.62 -11.84 3.29
C HIS A 79 5.90 -13.12 2.86
N ASN A 80 6.60 -14.26 2.84
CA ASN A 80 6.00 -15.56 2.47
C ASN A 80 4.93 -16.01 3.48
N ILE A 81 5.10 -15.77 4.79
CA ILE A 81 4.05 -16.04 5.77
C ILE A 81 2.79 -15.22 5.47
N ILE A 82 2.95 -13.93 5.19
CA ILE A 82 1.84 -13.02 4.89
C ILE A 82 1.15 -13.41 3.57
N LEU A 83 1.89 -13.79 2.53
CA LEU A 83 1.32 -14.33 1.30
C LEU A 83 0.55 -15.64 1.55
N ARG A 84 1.05 -16.53 2.40
CA ARG A 84 0.35 -17.79 2.74
C ARG A 84 -0.97 -17.55 3.49
N ARG A 85 -1.06 -16.46 4.26
CA ARG A 85 -2.26 -16.09 5.01
C ARG A 85 -3.28 -15.32 4.17
N TYR A 86 -2.82 -14.30 3.45
CA TYR A 86 -3.67 -13.29 2.83
C TYR A 86 -3.43 -13.09 1.32
N GLY A 87 -2.47 -13.81 0.75
CA GLY A 87 -2.14 -13.76 -0.67
C GLY A 87 -3.13 -14.51 -1.56
N GLN A 88 -2.89 -14.40 -2.86
CA GLN A 88 -3.68 -15.00 -3.92
C GLN A 88 -2.97 -16.21 -4.50
N PHE A 89 -3.74 -17.22 -4.91
CA PHE A 89 -3.19 -18.39 -5.58
C PHE A 89 -2.80 -18.07 -7.01
N GLU A 90 -1.76 -18.74 -7.50
CA GLU A 90 -1.41 -18.76 -8.91
C GLU A 90 -2.33 -19.74 -9.64
N ASP A 91 -2.85 -19.29 -10.78
CA ASP A 91 -3.65 -20.11 -11.67
C ASP A 91 -3.20 -19.92 -13.13
N ILE A 92 -3.33 -20.98 -13.91
CA ILE A 92 -3.13 -20.98 -15.36
C ILE A 92 -4.42 -21.50 -15.97
N ASP A 93 -5.08 -20.67 -16.77
CA ASP A 93 -6.37 -20.95 -17.39
C ASP A 93 -7.46 -21.38 -16.37
N GLY A 94 -7.50 -20.72 -15.21
CA GLY A 94 -8.46 -21.02 -14.14
C GLY A 94 -8.13 -22.27 -13.33
N LYS A 95 -6.95 -22.87 -13.53
CA LYS A 95 -6.50 -24.05 -12.78
C LYS A 95 -5.34 -23.69 -11.87
N LEU A 96 -5.51 -23.98 -10.58
CA LEU A 96 -4.49 -23.73 -9.57
C LEU A 96 -3.22 -24.53 -9.86
N VAL A 97 -2.08 -23.89 -9.65
CA VAL A 97 -0.76 -24.50 -9.86
C VAL A 97 -0.31 -25.21 -8.58
N TYR A 98 0.02 -26.50 -8.71
CA TYR A 98 0.49 -27.35 -7.61
C TYR A 98 1.90 -27.86 -7.86
N LEU A 99 2.67 -27.99 -6.78
CA LEU A 99 4.03 -28.54 -6.77
C LEU A 99 4.09 -29.69 -5.76
N VAL A 100 4.77 -30.78 -6.10
CA VAL A 100 5.00 -31.90 -5.18
C VAL A 100 6.49 -31.93 -4.87
N LEU A 101 6.83 -31.66 -3.62
CA LEU A 101 8.21 -31.55 -3.15
C LEU A 101 8.45 -32.52 -1.99
N PRO A 102 9.69 -32.99 -1.77
CA PRO A 102 10.02 -33.78 -0.58
C PRO A 102 9.56 -33.06 0.69
N ASP A 103 8.85 -33.77 1.55
CA ASP A 103 8.35 -33.25 2.81
C ASP A 103 9.49 -33.20 3.83
N GLY A 104 9.75 -32.03 4.39
CA GLY A 104 10.81 -31.87 5.37
C GLY A 104 11.09 -30.41 5.70
N GLU A 105 11.59 -30.19 6.91
CA GLU A 105 11.83 -28.87 7.49
C GLU A 105 12.80 -28.03 6.64
N LYS A 106 13.85 -28.63 6.06
CA LYS A 106 14.80 -27.91 5.19
C LYS A 106 14.13 -27.36 3.93
N GLY A 107 13.22 -28.12 3.32
CA GLY A 107 12.46 -27.68 2.15
C GLY A 107 11.49 -26.56 2.51
N GLU A 108 10.84 -26.70 3.66
CA GLU A 108 9.91 -25.69 4.20
C GLU A 108 10.61 -24.36 4.50
N MET A 109 11.75 -24.39 5.19
CA MET A 109 12.55 -23.18 5.45
C MET A 109 13.04 -22.53 4.15
N LYS A 110 13.50 -23.33 3.19
CA LYS A 110 13.90 -22.82 1.87
C LYS A 110 12.73 -22.17 1.13
N ALA A 111 11.53 -22.71 1.27
CA ALA A 111 10.32 -22.13 0.68
C ALA A 111 9.92 -20.80 1.34
N LEU A 112 10.12 -20.66 2.65
CA LEU A 112 9.84 -19.43 3.38
C LEU A 112 10.87 -18.34 3.07
N GLU A 113 12.13 -18.68 2.81
CA GLU A 113 13.18 -17.73 2.43
C GLU A 113 13.23 -17.43 0.91
N ALA A 114 12.35 -18.02 0.11
CA ALA A 114 12.37 -17.84 -1.34
C ALA A 114 11.85 -16.45 -1.75
N GLU A 115 12.60 -15.74 -2.60
CA GLU A 115 12.20 -14.44 -3.16
C GLU A 115 11.63 -14.52 -4.58
N THR A 116 11.91 -15.62 -5.30
CA THR A 116 11.55 -15.78 -6.73
C THR A 116 10.30 -16.62 -6.95
N TYR A 117 9.84 -17.34 -5.93
CA TYR A 117 8.62 -18.14 -5.96
C TYR A 117 7.98 -18.16 -4.57
N HIS A 118 6.66 -18.33 -4.54
CA HIS A 118 5.90 -18.33 -3.30
C HIS A 118 5.00 -19.56 -3.28
N ILE A 119 5.13 -20.39 -2.24
CA ILE A 119 4.40 -21.65 -2.15
C ILE A 119 3.82 -21.84 -0.75
N LYS A 120 2.61 -22.39 -0.69
CA LYS A 120 1.89 -22.69 0.55
C LYS A 120 1.73 -24.21 0.70
N PRO A 121 2.19 -24.81 1.82
CA PRO A 121 2.00 -26.23 2.05
C PRO A 121 0.52 -26.59 2.19
N THR A 122 0.14 -27.77 1.70
CA THR A 122 -1.17 -28.37 1.96
C THR A 122 -1.05 -29.51 2.97
N SER A 123 -2.18 -30.03 3.43
CA SER A 123 -2.24 -31.23 4.26
C SER A 123 -1.98 -32.53 3.48
N GLN A 124 -1.89 -32.47 2.14
CA GLN A 124 -1.71 -33.66 1.31
C GLN A 124 -0.23 -34.08 1.28
N VAL A 125 0.05 -35.20 1.95
CA VAL A 125 1.36 -35.86 1.97
C VAL A 125 1.21 -37.29 1.44
N LYS A 126 2.16 -37.74 0.61
CA LYS A 126 2.16 -39.08 0.01
C LYS A 126 3.55 -39.68 0.05
N ALA A 127 3.63 -41.00 0.23
CA ALA A 127 4.88 -41.74 0.11
C ALA A 127 5.27 -41.89 -1.37
N GLY A 128 6.52 -41.60 -1.69
CA GLY A 128 7.14 -41.87 -2.99
C GLY A 128 7.67 -43.30 -3.09
N ALA A 129 7.92 -43.75 -4.32
CA ALA A 129 8.50 -45.07 -4.58
C ALA A 129 9.97 -45.20 -4.10
N ASP A 130 10.62 -44.07 -3.82
CA ASP A 130 11.96 -43.93 -3.25
C ASP A 130 11.98 -44.03 -1.70
N GLY A 131 10.83 -44.22 -1.07
CA GLY A 131 10.69 -44.26 0.39
C GLY A 131 10.66 -42.90 1.08
N LEU A 132 10.71 -41.79 0.33
CA LEU A 132 10.57 -40.43 0.87
C LEU A 132 9.11 -40.00 0.94
N MET A 133 8.80 -39.11 1.87
CA MET A 133 7.49 -38.45 1.91
C MET A 133 7.52 -37.20 1.03
N TYR A 134 6.41 -36.94 0.34
CA TYR A 134 6.23 -35.78 -0.53
C TYR A 134 4.99 -35.01 -0.14
N ARG A 135 5.12 -33.69 0.01
CA ARG A 135 4.02 -32.79 0.31
C ARG A 135 3.61 -32.02 -0.95
N THR A 136 2.30 -31.88 -1.12
CA THR A 136 1.74 -31.00 -2.15
C THR A 136 1.71 -29.57 -1.62
N TYR A 137 2.24 -28.65 -2.42
CA TYR A 137 2.20 -27.21 -2.23
C TYR A 137 1.33 -26.58 -3.32
N ILE A 138 0.65 -25.50 -2.98
CA ILE A 138 -0.02 -24.63 -3.95
C ILE A 138 0.84 -23.38 -4.17
N MET A 139 0.98 -22.96 -5.44
CA MET A 139 1.73 -21.77 -5.79
C MET A 139 0.90 -20.51 -5.51
N LEU A 140 1.56 -19.47 -5.03
CA LEU A 140 0.98 -18.16 -4.75
C LEU A 140 1.50 -17.15 -5.77
N ARG A 141 0.63 -16.22 -6.18
CA ARG A 141 1.03 -15.05 -6.97
C ARG A 141 1.88 -14.12 -6.11
N GLY A 142 2.95 -13.59 -6.70
CA GLY A 142 3.72 -12.49 -6.13
C GLY A 142 2.87 -11.21 -6.04
N SER A 143 3.01 -10.46 -4.94
CA SER A 143 2.19 -9.26 -4.68
C SER A 143 2.38 -8.15 -5.71
N SER A 144 3.48 -8.17 -6.48
CA SER A 144 3.73 -7.26 -7.61
C SER A 144 2.70 -7.40 -8.74
N THR A 145 2.01 -8.53 -8.81
CA THR A 145 0.98 -8.81 -9.84
C THR A 145 -0.44 -8.46 -9.36
N TYR A 146 -0.60 -8.01 -8.12
CA TYR A 146 -1.92 -7.85 -7.51
C TYR A 146 -2.67 -6.64 -8.05
N ASP A 147 -3.98 -6.80 -8.21
CA ASP A 147 -4.88 -5.67 -8.37
C ASP A 147 -5.01 -4.87 -7.06
N THR A 148 -5.72 -3.74 -7.13
CA THR A 148 -5.87 -2.84 -5.99
C THR A 148 -6.66 -3.44 -4.84
N LYS A 149 -7.60 -4.36 -5.11
CA LYS A 149 -8.42 -5.05 -4.10
C LYS A 149 -7.62 -6.15 -3.42
N GLU A 150 -6.90 -6.95 -4.20
CA GLU A 150 -5.98 -7.99 -3.72
C GLU A 150 -4.91 -7.38 -2.81
N MET A 151 -4.29 -6.27 -3.25
CA MET A 151 -3.30 -5.55 -2.45
C MET A 151 -3.92 -4.95 -1.17
N SER A 152 -5.15 -4.41 -1.24
CA SER A 152 -5.85 -3.92 -0.05
C SER A 152 -6.02 -5.02 0.98
N ARG A 153 -6.48 -6.21 0.57
CA ARG A 153 -6.69 -7.35 1.47
C ARG A 153 -5.38 -7.81 2.10
N LEU A 154 -4.32 -7.89 1.31
CA LEU A 154 -2.99 -8.27 1.77
C LEU A 154 -2.49 -7.33 2.87
N ILE A 155 -2.57 -6.00 2.65
CA ILE A 155 -2.15 -5.01 3.64
C ILE A 155 -3.08 -5.01 4.86
N SER A 156 -4.39 -5.15 4.67
CA SER A 156 -5.33 -5.20 5.80
C SER A 156 -5.05 -6.37 6.74
N GLY A 157 -4.79 -7.58 6.21
CA GLY A 157 -4.39 -8.72 7.03
C GLY A 157 -3.05 -8.50 7.74
N LEU A 158 -2.07 -7.90 7.05
CA LEU A 158 -0.79 -7.52 7.69
C LEU A 158 -0.97 -6.47 8.80
N ILE A 159 -1.90 -5.52 8.65
CA ILE A 159 -2.23 -4.55 9.71
C ILE A 159 -2.78 -5.26 10.95
N GLU A 160 -3.62 -6.28 10.77
CA GLU A 160 -4.15 -7.09 11.87
C GLU A 160 -3.02 -7.83 12.59
N ASP A 161 -2.17 -8.54 11.85
CA ASP A 161 -1.00 -9.23 12.40
C ASP A 161 -0.07 -8.25 13.16
N CYS A 162 0.17 -7.05 12.61
CA CYS A 162 0.94 -6.01 13.30
C CYS A 162 0.28 -5.56 14.61
N LYS A 163 -1.04 -5.33 14.61
CA LYS A 163 -1.77 -4.90 15.81
C LYS A 163 -1.72 -5.96 16.91
N GLU A 164 -1.84 -7.23 16.56
CA GLU A 164 -1.70 -8.35 17.51
C GLU A 164 -0.33 -8.37 18.20
N GLN A 165 0.72 -7.96 17.48
CA GLN A 165 2.08 -7.84 18.01
C GLN A 165 2.37 -6.50 18.69
N GLY A 166 1.36 -5.63 18.85
CA GLY A 166 1.51 -4.29 19.44
C GLY A 166 2.32 -3.32 18.57
N ILE A 167 2.36 -3.54 17.26
CA ILE A 167 3.06 -2.67 16.31
C ILE A 167 2.10 -1.59 15.82
N ASP A 168 2.52 -0.32 15.97
CA ASP A 168 1.75 0.81 15.47
C ASP A 168 1.61 0.78 13.95
N THR A 169 0.36 0.86 13.52
CA THR A 169 -0.08 0.93 12.13
C THR A 169 -0.75 2.26 11.85
N MET A 170 -0.94 2.60 10.57
CA MET A 170 -1.58 3.86 10.23
C MET A 170 -3.08 3.82 10.57
N PRO A 171 -3.70 4.97 10.89
CA PRO A 171 -5.13 5.02 11.15
C PRO A 171 -5.97 4.51 9.96
N PRO A 172 -7.14 3.89 10.21
CA PRO A 172 -8.01 3.37 9.14
C PRO A 172 -8.36 4.39 8.06
N ASP A 173 -8.61 5.65 8.44
CA ASP A 173 -8.92 6.72 7.49
C ASP A 173 -7.73 7.13 6.62
N GLU A 174 -6.51 7.01 7.15
CA GLU A 174 -5.30 7.23 6.35
C GLU A 174 -5.03 6.05 5.41
N PHE A 175 -5.27 4.82 5.88
CA PHE A 175 -5.18 3.62 5.06
C PHE A 175 -6.16 3.66 3.90
N LYS A 176 -7.43 4.02 4.15
CA LYS A 176 -8.45 4.16 3.10
C LYS A 176 -8.02 5.20 2.05
N ARG A 177 -7.58 6.38 2.49
CA ARG A 177 -7.08 7.43 1.59
C ARG A 177 -5.87 6.98 0.76
N MET A 178 -4.96 6.21 1.36
CA MET A 178 -3.83 5.63 0.64
C MET A 178 -4.30 4.67 -0.47
N MET A 179 -5.24 3.78 -0.16
CA MET A 179 -5.76 2.81 -1.14
C MET A 179 -6.54 3.49 -2.27
N ASP A 180 -7.32 4.53 -1.97
CA ASP A 180 -8.04 5.31 -3.00
C ASP A 180 -7.07 5.95 -4.00
N ILE A 181 -5.94 6.50 -3.53
CA ILE A 181 -4.93 7.09 -4.40
C ILE A 181 -4.18 6.01 -5.19
N TYR A 182 -3.86 4.88 -4.54
CA TYR A 182 -3.23 3.74 -5.19
C TYR A 182 -4.08 3.24 -6.36
N GLU A 183 -5.39 3.13 -6.18
CA GLU A 183 -6.33 2.73 -7.24
C GLU A 183 -6.38 3.72 -8.40
N GLN A 184 -6.43 5.02 -8.12
CA GLN A 184 -6.40 6.05 -9.17
C GLN A 184 -5.12 5.97 -10.01
N ASN A 185 -3.97 5.78 -9.37
CA ASN A 185 -2.68 5.66 -10.05
C ASN A 185 -2.59 4.37 -10.87
N HIS A 186 -3.11 3.25 -10.34
CA HIS A 186 -3.17 1.98 -11.06
C HIS A 186 -4.00 2.10 -12.34
N ARG A 187 -5.20 2.69 -12.25
CA ARG A 187 -6.09 2.91 -13.42
C ARG A 187 -5.42 3.76 -14.51
N LYS A 188 -4.72 4.84 -14.12
CA LYS A 188 -3.99 5.69 -15.07
C LYS A 188 -2.89 4.93 -15.81
N LYS A 189 -2.15 4.07 -15.10
CA LYS A 189 -1.10 3.23 -15.71
C LYS A 189 -1.70 2.25 -16.73
N VAL A 190 -2.78 1.55 -16.37
CA VAL A 190 -3.46 0.61 -17.28
C VAL A 190 -3.94 1.33 -18.54
N GLN A 191 -4.63 2.46 -18.39
CA GLN A 191 -5.10 3.26 -19.53
C GLN A 191 -3.95 3.75 -20.42
N SER A 192 -2.85 4.22 -19.84
CA SER A 192 -1.68 4.64 -20.63
C SER A 192 -1.03 3.48 -21.40
N HIS A 193 -1.06 2.27 -20.84
CA HIS A 193 -0.50 1.09 -21.47
C HIS A 193 -1.37 0.63 -22.65
N GLU A 194 -2.70 0.58 -22.48
CA GLU A 194 -3.65 0.24 -23.54
C GLU A 194 -3.54 1.19 -24.75
N ILE A 195 -3.39 2.50 -24.50
CA ILE A 195 -3.21 3.51 -25.56
C ILE A 195 -1.90 3.30 -26.32
N SER A 196 -0.82 2.89 -25.62
CA SER A 196 0.49 2.66 -26.25
C SER A 196 0.60 1.36 -27.07
N VAL A 197 -0.30 0.40 -26.87
CA VAL A 197 -0.31 -0.90 -27.56
C VAL A 197 -1.26 -0.90 -28.77
N THR A 198 -2.18 0.06 -28.84
CA THR A 198 -3.20 0.17 -29.90
C THR A 198 -2.91 1.26 -30.94
N GLY A 199 -1.82 2.02 -30.81
CA GLY A 199 -1.33 3.02 -31.77
C GLY A 199 0.02 2.65 -32.36
#